data_AF-A0A1V5KBD8-F1
#
_entry.id   AF-A0A1V5KBD8-F1
#
_cell.length_a   1.000
_cell.length_b   1.000
_cell.length_c   1.000
_cell.angle_alpha   90.00
_cell.angle_beta   90.00
_cell.angle_gamma   90.00
#
_symmetry.space_group_name_H-M   'P 1'
#
loop_
_entity.id
_entity.type
_entity.pdbx_description
1 polymer ?
#
loop_
_entity_poly.entity_id
_entity_poly.type
_entity_poly.pdbx_seq_one_letter_code
_entity_poly.pdbx_strand_id
1 'polypeptide(L)'
;MNALRHRIAAEKPPVMRLLRQTRFFSAEEIHVAEELINIHWLENKAQEEHGRFVMIETSSQEKYQATRTFYLKTRDQEYARIADFHHPGDDRMIYVKYLGQNGSMKPNG
;
A
#
# COMPACT_ATOMS: atom_id res chain seq x y z
N MET A 1 -18.94 -6.93 -11.04
CA MET A 1 -17.47 -6.76 -11.19
C MET A 1 -17.01 -5.54 -12.00
N ASN A 2 -17.83 -4.91 -12.87
CA ASN A 2 -17.36 -3.81 -13.74
C ASN A 2 -17.46 -2.39 -13.13
N ALA A 3 -18.47 -2.11 -12.31
CA ALA A 3 -18.80 -0.76 -11.86
C ALA A 3 -17.74 -0.09 -10.94
N LEU A 4 -17.06 -0.84 -10.07
CA LEU A 4 -16.08 -0.27 -9.13
C LEU A 4 -14.75 0.11 -9.79
N ARG A 5 -14.27 -0.73 -10.71
CA ARG A 5 -13.03 -0.52 -11.49
C ARG A 5 -13.18 0.68 -12.43
N HIS A 6 -14.36 0.84 -13.03
CA HIS A 6 -14.73 2.05 -13.78
C HIS A 6 -14.77 3.29 -12.90
N ARG A 7 -15.25 3.19 -11.66
CA ARG A 7 -15.34 4.34 -10.75
C ARG A 7 -13.98 4.90 -10.36
N ILE A 8 -13.03 4.04 -9.97
CA ILE A 8 -11.70 4.50 -9.57
C ILE A 8 -10.92 5.02 -10.78
N ALA A 9 -11.03 4.35 -11.93
CA ALA A 9 -10.46 4.84 -13.17
C ALA A 9 -11.07 6.20 -13.60
N ALA A 10 -12.34 6.46 -13.29
CA ALA A 10 -13.03 7.71 -13.59
C ALA A 10 -12.78 8.83 -12.54
N GLU A 11 -12.65 8.48 -11.26
CA GLU A 11 -12.53 9.42 -10.13
C GLU A 11 -11.06 9.79 -9.83
N LYS A 12 -10.11 8.90 -10.11
CA LYS A 12 -8.68 9.15 -9.86
C LYS A 12 -8.14 10.34 -10.67
N PRO A 13 -8.38 10.48 -12.00
CA PRO A 13 -7.83 11.61 -12.75
C PRO A 13 -8.33 12.98 -12.26
N PRO A 14 -9.63 13.19 -11.93
CA PRO A 14 -10.10 14.41 -11.28
C PRO A 14 -9.44 14.69 -9.93
N VAL A 15 -9.31 13.70 -9.04
CA VAL A 15 -8.67 13.87 -7.72
C VAL A 15 -7.20 14.27 -7.87
N MET A 16 -6.44 13.57 -8.73
CA MET A 16 -5.03 13.87 -8.98
C MET A 16 -4.83 15.27 -9.59
N ARG A 17 -5.79 15.72 -10.40
CA ARG A 17 -5.78 17.09 -10.95
C ARG A 17 -5.94 18.13 -9.85
N LEU A 18 -6.90 17.94 -8.93
CA LEU A 18 -7.11 18.84 -7.80
C LEU A 18 -5.88 18.90 -6.88
N LEU A 19 -5.30 17.73 -6.54
CA LEU A 19 -4.09 17.66 -5.71
C LEU A 19 -2.92 18.44 -6.33
N ARG A 20 -2.73 18.34 -7.65
CA ARG A 20 -1.69 19.08 -8.38
C ARG A 20 -1.99 20.58 -8.52
N GLN A 21 -3.26 20.96 -8.67
CA GLN A 21 -3.67 22.35 -8.88
C GLN A 21 -3.68 23.19 -7.60
N THR A 22 -3.99 22.58 -6.47
CA THR A 22 -4.09 23.28 -5.17
C THR A 22 -2.75 23.75 -4.64
N ARG A 23 -1.63 23.16 -5.09
CA ARG A 23 -0.26 23.48 -4.65
C ARG A 23 -0.03 23.39 -3.13
N PHE A 24 -0.95 22.77 -2.39
CA PHE A 24 -0.80 22.49 -0.96
C PHE A 24 0.11 21.29 -0.67
N PHE A 25 0.40 20.49 -1.70
CA PHE A 25 1.16 19.25 -1.59
C PHE A 25 2.38 19.26 -2.51
N SER A 26 3.48 18.68 -2.05
CA SER A 26 4.67 18.42 -2.84
C SER A 26 4.43 17.30 -3.87
N ALA A 27 5.32 17.17 -4.86
CA ALA A 27 5.24 16.09 -5.83
C ALA A 27 5.34 14.70 -5.15
N GLU A 28 6.13 14.59 -4.08
CA GLU A 28 6.29 13.37 -3.29
C GLU A 28 5.00 13.04 -2.52
N GLU A 29 4.37 14.04 -1.90
CA GLU A 29 3.09 13.85 -1.20
C GLU A 29 1.97 13.43 -2.15
N ILE A 30 1.94 14.00 -3.36
CA ILE A 30 0.99 13.62 -4.40
C ILE A 30 1.25 12.18 -4.89
N HIS A 31 2.51 11.78 -5.01
CA HIS A 31 2.87 10.41 -5.38
C HIS A 31 2.38 9.41 -4.32
N VAL A 32 2.62 9.71 -3.04
CA VAL A 32 2.13 8.89 -1.91
C VAL A 32 0.61 8.81 -1.89
N ALA A 33 -0.09 9.93 -2.15
CA ALA A 33 -1.55 9.93 -2.26
C ALA A 33 -2.04 9.02 -3.41
N GLU A 34 -1.30 9.00 -4.53
CA GLU A 34 -1.60 8.11 -5.65
C GLU A 34 -1.45 6.63 -5.27
N GLU A 35 -0.36 6.29 -4.57
CA GLU A 35 -0.12 4.94 -4.05
C GLU A 35 -1.22 4.51 -3.07
N LEU A 36 -1.63 5.39 -2.14
CA LEU A 36 -2.73 5.16 -1.21
C LEU A 36 -4.04 4.82 -1.93
N ILE A 37 -4.40 5.60 -2.95
CA ILE A 37 -5.63 5.39 -3.72
C ILE A 37 -5.61 4.01 -4.40
N ASN A 38 -4.48 3.65 -5.02
CA ASN A 38 -4.34 2.35 -5.71
C ASN A 38 -4.42 1.17 -4.73
N ILE A 39 -3.75 1.31 -3.59
CA ILE A 39 -3.74 0.33 -2.51
C ILE A 39 -5.15 0.11 -1.97
N HIS A 40 -5.86 1.20 -1.65
CA HIS A 40 -7.19 1.10 -1.07
C HIS A 40 -8.16 0.43 -2.05
N TRP A 41 -8.04 0.75 -3.35
CA TRP A 41 -8.78 0.04 -4.39
C TRP A 41 -8.51 -1.46 -4.39
N LEU A 42 -7.23 -1.84 -4.36
CA LEU A 42 -6.79 -3.23 -4.38
C LEU A 42 -7.32 -3.98 -3.16
N GLU A 43 -7.24 -3.37 -1.97
CA GLU A 43 -7.75 -3.93 -0.72
C GLU A 43 -9.26 -4.18 -0.78
N ASN A 44 -10.03 -3.21 -1.26
CA ASN A 44 -11.48 -3.37 -1.43
C ASN A 44 -11.81 -4.47 -2.46
N LYS A 45 -11.08 -4.50 -3.57
CA LYS A 45 -11.27 -5.53 -4.61
C LYS A 45 -10.95 -6.92 -4.07
N ALA A 46 -9.86 -7.04 -3.33
CA ALA A 46 -9.46 -8.29 -2.70
C ALA A 46 -10.51 -8.74 -1.67
N GLN A 47 -11.06 -7.82 -0.85
CA GLN A 47 -12.17 -8.13 0.06
C GLN A 47 -13.42 -8.64 -0.67
N GLU A 48 -13.84 -7.97 -1.75
CA GLU A 48 -14.96 -8.42 -2.59
C GLU A 48 -14.76 -9.82 -3.16
N GLU A 49 -13.50 -10.21 -3.40
CA GLU A 49 -13.11 -11.52 -3.94
C GLU A 49 -12.73 -12.52 -2.83
N HIS A 50 -13.13 -12.24 -1.58
CA HIS A 50 -12.84 -13.09 -0.42
C HIS A 50 -11.34 -13.30 -0.15
N GLY A 51 -10.50 -12.38 -0.63
CA GLY A 51 -9.08 -12.31 -0.30
C GLY A 51 -8.88 -12.09 1.20
N ARG A 52 -7.90 -12.78 1.77
CA ARG A 52 -7.66 -12.81 3.23
C ARG A 52 -6.69 -11.74 3.72
N PHE A 53 -5.74 -11.33 2.88
CA PHE A 53 -4.76 -10.29 3.20
C PHE A 53 -4.17 -9.70 1.92
N VAL A 54 -3.56 -8.51 2.04
CA VAL A 54 -2.65 -7.94 1.04
C VAL A 54 -1.24 -7.99 1.60
N MET A 55 -0.29 -8.43 0.77
CA MET A 55 1.13 -8.46 1.09
C MET A 55 1.90 -7.50 0.17
N ILE A 56 2.82 -6.74 0.75
CA ILE A 56 3.72 -5.84 0.04
C ILE A 56 5.15 -6.25 0.36
N GLU A 57 5.97 -6.39 -0.68
CA GLU A 57 7.39 -6.70 -0.56
C GLU A 57 8.23 -5.52 -1.05
N THR A 58 9.31 -5.19 -0.35
CA THR A 58 10.27 -4.17 -0.79
C THR A 58 11.68 -4.50 -0.30
N SER A 59 12.68 -3.79 -0.83
CA SER A 59 14.10 -3.93 -0.48
C SER A 59 14.44 -3.12 0.77
N SER A 60 15.50 -3.51 1.50
CA SER A 60 16.02 -2.74 2.64
C SER A 60 16.89 -1.53 2.23
N GLN A 61 17.23 -1.39 0.94
CA GLN A 61 18.03 -0.27 0.44
C GLN A 61 17.46 1.09 0.87
N GLU A 62 18.35 2.04 1.17
CA GLU A 62 17.98 3.35 1.74
C GLU A 62 17.06 4.16 0.84
N LYS A 63 17.18 4.02 -0.49
CA LYS A 63 16.27 4.65 -1.46
C LYS A 63 14.79 4.28 -1.28
N TYR A 64 14.47 3.18 -0.59
CA TYR A 64 13.10 2.74 -0.28
C TYR A 64 12.68 3.08 1.16
N GLN A 65 13.49 3.82 1.93
CA GLN A 65 13.18 4.14 3.33
C GLN A 65 11.88 4.92 3.48
N ALA A 66 11.60 5.89 2.58
CA ALA A 66 10.35 6.64 2.59
C ALA A 66 9.15 5.71 2.37
N THR A 67 9.24 4.82 1.39
CA THR A 67 8.23 3.80 1.07
C THR A 67 7.99 2.85 2.26
N ARG A 68 9.06 2.36 2.92
CA ARG A 68 8.96 1.52 4.12
C ARG A 68 8.31 2.26 5.29
N THR A 69 8.71 3.50 5.53
CA THR A 69 8.14 4.35 6.60
C THR A 69 6.65 4.56 6.40
N PHE A 70 6.24 4.78 5.16
CA PHE A 70 4.84 4.90 4.78
C PHE A 70 4.05 3.60 5.05
N TYR A 71 4.59 2.44 4.67
CA TYR A 71 3.93 1.16 4.95
C TYR A 71 3.85 0.82 6.43
N LEU A 72 4.91 1.10 7.21
CA LEU A 72 4.89 0.94 8.66
C LEU A 72 3.79 1.77 9.32
N LYS A 73 3.58 3.02 8.89
CA LYS A 73 2.54 3.89 9.43
C LYS A 73 1.11 3.47 9.07
N THR A 74 0.92 2.77 7.96
CA THR A 74 -0.42 2.44 7.42
C THR A 74 -0.86 1.01 7.66
N ARG A 75 0.07 0.11 8.02
CA ARG A 75 -0.17 -1.33 8.17
C ARG A 75 0.28 -1.92 9.50
N ASP A 76 0.72 -1.07 10.43
CA ASP A 76 1.06 -1.35 11.84
C ASP A 76 2.11 -2.42 12.12
N GLN A 77 2.61 -3.21 11.15
CA GLN A 77 3.68 -4.17 11.38
C GLN A 77 4.48 -4.59 10.13
N GLU A 78 5.82 -4.62 10.27
CA GLU A 78 6.71 -5.47 9.47
C GLU A 78 6.45 -6.92 9.87
N TYR A 79 6.07 -7.77 8.91
CA TYR A 79 5.64 -9.14 9.19
C TYR A 79 6.79 -10.13 9.11
N ALA A 80 7.72 -9.89 8.17
CA ALA A 80 8.91 -10.69 8.02
C ALA A 80 10.02 -9.91 7.32
N ARG A 81 11.25 -10.34 7.56
CA ARG A 81 12.46 -9.90 6.86
C ARG A 81 13.28 -11.12 6.49
N ILE A 82 13.77 -11.16 5.26
CA ILE A 82 14.69 -12.17 4.77
C ILE A 82 16.02 -11.47 4.46
N ALA A 83 17.02 -11.73 5.29
CA ALA A 83 18.34 -11.11 5.18
C ALA A 83 19.04 -11.50 3.87
N ASP A 84 19.73 -10.53 3.26
CA ASP A 84 20.54 -10.72 2.03
C ASP A 84 19.80 -11.36 0.84
N PHE A 85 18.45 -11.26 0.81
CA PHE A 85 17.62 -11.94 -0.18
C PHE A 85 17.93 -11.52 -1.62
N HIS A 86 18.19 -10.23 -1.84
CA HIS A 86 18.50 -9.70 -3.17
C HIS A 86 20.00 -9.82 -3.46
N HIS A 87 20.83 -9.42 -2.50
CA HIS A 87 22.29 -9.54 -2.47
C HIS A 87 22.77 -9.19 -1.05
N PRO A 88 24.06 -9.39 -0.71
CA PRO A 88 24.59 -8.98 0.58
C PRO A 88 24.27 -7.52 0.92
N GLY A 89 23.70 -7.27 2.10
CA GLY A 89 23.23 -5.98 2.59
C GLY A 89 21.86 -5.52 2.06
N ASP A 90 21.16 -6.32 1.25
CA ASP A 90 19.83 -5.98 0.72
C ASP A 90 18.80 -7.07 1.04
N ASP A 91 18.03 -6.80 2.10
CA ASP A 91 17.01 -7.68 2.64
C ASP A 91 15.70 -7.52 1.87
N ARG A 92 14.90 -8.60 1.85
CA ARG A 92 13.48 -8.51 1.49
C ARG A 92 12.65 -8.23 2.73
N MET A 93 11.94 -7.11 2.69
CA MET A 93 11.03 -6.62 3.72
C MET A 93 9.60 -6.97 3.32
N ILE A 94 8.83 -7.59 4.21
CA ILE A 94 7.46 -8.05 3.94
C ILE A 94 6.48 -7.40 4.92
N TYR A 95 5.46 -6.73 4.38
CA TYR A 95 4.37 -6.10 5.11
C TYR A 95 3.04 -6.78 4.75
N VAL A 96 2.20 -7.06 5.74
CA VAL A 96 0.91 -7.74 5.55
C VAL A 96 -0.22 -6.94 6.19
N LYS A 97 -1.35 -6.81 5.49
CA LYS A 97 -2.61 -6.30 6.03
C LYS A 97 -3.71 -7.32 5.81
N TYR A 98 -4.28 -7.86 6.89
CA TYR A 98 -5.42 -8.77 6.80
C TYR A 98 -6.71 -8.05 6.42
N LEU A 99 -7.54 -8.72 5.64
CA LEU A 99 -8.79 -8.23 5.08
C LEU A 99 -9.95 -9.00 5.72
N GLY A 100 -10.67 -8.36 6.65
CA GLY A 100 -11.80 -8.97 7.38
C GLY A 100 -12.53 -7.96 8.26
N GLN A 101 -13.82 -8.19 8.53
CA GLN A 101 -14.67 -7.26 9.31
C GLN A 101 -14.05 -7.02 10.68
N ASN A 102 -13.64 -5.76 10.92
CA ASN A 102 -12.79 -5.28 12.02
C ASN A 102 -11.35 -5.81 11.94
N GLY A 103 -10.39 -4.90 11.74
CA GLY A 103 -8.96 -5.19 11.58
C GLY A 103 -8.24 -5.73 12.82
N SER A 104 -8.83 -6.68 13.53
CA SER A 104 -8.35 -7.21 14.81
C SER A 104 -8.27 -8.74 14.87
N MET A 105 -8.52 -9.47 13.79
CA MET A 105 -8.24 -10.91 13.79
C MET A 105 -6.75 -11.15 13.47
N LYS A 106 -5.89 -10.95 14.48
CA LYS A 106 -4.53 -11.51 14.44
C LYS A 106 -4.64 -13.04 14.39
N PRO A 107 -3.82 -13.74 13.60
CA PRO A 107 -3.75 -15.20 13.70
C PRO A 107 -3.30 -15.54 15.12
N ASN A 108 -4.03 -16.44 15.80
CA ASN A 108 -3.53 -17.04 17.02
C ASN A 108 -2.20 -17.74 16.68
N GLY A 109 -1.18 -17.48 17.50
CA GLY A 109 0.18 -17.98 17.34
C GLY A 109 0.29 -19.50 17.37
#